data_AF-A0A3D2D2F0-F1
#
_entry.id   AF-A0A3D2D2F0-F1
#
_cell.length_a   1.000
_cell.length_b   1.000
_cell.length_c   1.000
_cell.angle_alpha   90.00
_cell.angle_beta   90.00
_cell.angle_gamma   90.00
#
_symmetry.space_group_name_H-M   'P 1'
#
loop_
_entity.id
_entity.type
_entity.pdbx_description
1 polymer ?
#
loop_
_entity_poly.entity_id
_entity_poly.type
_entity_poly.pdbx_seq_one_letter_code
_entity_poly.pdbx_strand_id
1 'polypeptide(L)'
;GKFGGGGYKISGGLHGVGLSVVNALSEWLDVEVYQNGHKYKQTYNRGIPQAPLKVVGDADFTGTWVTFMPDDEIFETVEFNYDTIKTRLRELAYLNKGLTIILEDKRAGREQRDEFLYEGGIAHFVEDLSKNKGPLFDKPVYFDVFYGDTEVEVALEYTDTYNETIYAFANNINTEEGGTHLEGFKSSLTRIVNDFGKKLNVFKGDEKVSPEDVREGLVAVVSVKLTEPQFEGQTKTKLGNSEMRNYVTKAMNEYLGSFFEEHPDKAKEILVKCLTAQRAREAARLARENTRRKGALESTTLPGKLADCSDKNPEFCEIFLVEGDSAGGSAKQGRDRRFQAILPLRGKILNVEKARINRILENEEIKAMITAFGGGMQDDFDITKLRYDRIICMTDADVDGSHIRILLLTFFFRFMKPLVEQGHVYIAQPPLYKATKGKTEKYLYSDQELSDYLAEVGKCDIQRYKGLGEMDPEQLWDTTMNPETRTMLKVTMEDAVEANETFTRLMGGDPELRRQFIEENAKLVKDLDV
;
A
#
# COMPACT_ATOMS: atom_id res chain seq x y z
N GLY A 1 13.68 4.49 34.53
CA GLY A 1 13.41 4.98 33.16
C GLY A 1 12.94 3.82 32.31
N LYS A 2 13.05 3.91 30.98
CA LYS A 2 12.82 2.75 30.08
C LYS A 2 13.85 1.62 30.26
N PHE A 3 15.01 1.94 30.83
CA PHE A 3 16.02 0.98 31.28
C PHE A 3 15.81 0.57 32.74
N GLY A 4 16.10 -0.69 33.05
CA GLY A 4 16.24 -1.19 34.43
C GLY A 4 15.00 -1.84 35.05
N GLY A 5 14.02 -2.29 34.25
CA GLY A 5 12.92 -3.18 34.68
C GLY A 5 11.88 -2.61 35.65
N GLY A 6 12.14 -1.49 36.34
CA GLY A 6 11.25 -0.96 37.39
C GLY A 6 10.20 0.06 36.94
N GLY A 7 10.32 0.64 35.73
CA GLY A 7 9.47 1.77 35.29
C GLY A 7 8.35 1.39 34.31
N TYR A 8 8.63 0.53 33.33
CA TYR A 8 7.67 0.08 32.33
C TYR A 8 7.78 -1.44 32.21
N LYS A 9 6.66 -2.15 32.39
CA LYS A 9 6.61 -3.62 32.25
C LYS A 9 6.63 -4.03 30.77
N ILE A 10 5.94 -3.28 29.91
CA ILE A 10 5.86 -3.51 28.46
C ILE A 10 5.98 -2.14 27.78
N SER A 11 6.90 -2.00 26.83
CA SER A 11 7.13 -0.76 26.08
C SER A 11 7.70 -1.06 24.70
N GLY A 12 7.18 -0.42 23.64
CA GLY A 12 7.78 -0.51 22.29
C GLY A 12 9.04 0.34 22.14
N GLY A 13 9.23 1.36 22.99
CA GLY A 13 10.41 2.22 22.97
C GLY A 13 11.51 1.68 23.87
N LEU A 14 12.65 1.28 23.30
CA LEU A 14 13.77 0.71 24.05
C LEU A 14 14.95 1.66 24.23
N HIS A 15 15.17 2.58 23.29
CA HIS A 15 16.41 3.36 23.25
C HIS A 15 16.38 4.66 24.05
N GLY A 16 15.21 5.09 24.55
CA GLY A 16 15.08 6.30 25.37
C GLY A 16 15.31 7.65 24.64
N VAL A 17 15.70 7.63 23.36
CA VAL A 17 16.07 8.82 22.58
C VAL A 17 14.94 9.48 21.78
N GLY A 18 13.73 8.88 21.75
CA GLY A 18 12.65 9.35 20.87
C GLY A 18 12.28 10.82 21.08
N LEU A 19 11.89 11.19 22.30
CA LEU A 19 11.49 12.56 22.62
C LEU A 19 12.65 13.57 22.49
N SER A 20 13.90 13.14 22.74
CA SER A 20 15.05 14.02 22.54
C SER A 20 15.31 14.33 21.07
N VAL A 21 15.04 13.38 20.16
CA VAL A 21 15.11 13.64 18.71
C VAL A 21 14.02 14.63 18.31
N VAL A 22 12.78 14.43 18.76
CA VAL A 22 11.69 15.40 18.50
C VAL A 22 12.09 16.80 18.98
N ASN A 23 12.63 16.92 20.20
CA ASN A 23 13.09 18.19 20.74
C ASN A 23 14.21 18.84 19.91
N ALA A 24 15.16 18.05 19.41
CA ALA A 24 16.26 18.55 18.59
C ALA A 24 15.82 19.02 17.20
N LEU A 25 14.77 18.40 16.64
CA LEU A 25 14.24 18.68 15.30
C LEU A 25 13.04 19.65 15.31
N SER A 26 12.75 20.29 16.45
CA SER A 26 11.67 21.27 16.59
C SER A 26 12.24 22.68 16.70
N GLU A 27 11.61 23.65 16.05
CA GLU A 27 11.91 25.08 16.25
C GLU A 27 11.70 25.42 17.74
N TRP A 28 10.56 25.01 18.28
CA TRP A 28 10.23 25.10 19.70
C TRP A 28 9.46 23.86 20.18
N LEU A 29 9.63 23.54 21.46
CA LEU A 29 8.92 22.47 22.15
C LEU A 29 8.56 22.90 23.58
N ASP A 30 7.29 22.79 23.93
CA ASP A 30 6.74 23.02 25.25
C ASP A 30 6.34 21.71 25.91
N VAL A 31 6.81 21.49 27.15
CA VAL A 31 6.38 20.36 27.99
C VAL A 31 5.66 20.90 29.22
N GLU A 32 4.44 20.41 29.45
CA GLU A 32 3.70 20.63 30.69
C GLU A 32 3.48 19.29 31.40
N VAL A 33 3.89 19.18 32.66
CA VAL A 33 3.74 17.96 33.48
C VAL A 33 2.83 18.27 34.64
N TYR A 34 1.77 17.48 34.81
CA TYR A 34 0.80 17.58 35.90
C TYR A 34 1.05 16.39 36.83
N GLN A 35 1.63 16.65 38.01
CA GLN A 35 1.99 15.60 38.96
C GLN A 35 2.11 16.18 40.37
N ASN A 36 1.84 15.37 41.40
CA ASN A 36 1.99 15.76 42.82
C ASN A 36 1.21 17.03 43.20
N GLY A 37 0.04 17.26 42.59
CA GLY A 37 -0.79 18.44 42.86
C GLY A 37 -0.34 19.72 42.14
N HIS A 38 0.68 19.65 41.27
CA HIS A 38 1.28 20.83 40.63
C HIS A 38 1.36 20.69 39.11
N LYS A 39 1.28 21.83 38.42
CA LYS A 39 1.59 22.02 37.01
C LYS A 39 3.02 22.52 36.87
N TYR A 40 3.87 21.74 36.23
CA TYR A 40 5.23 22.10 35.85
C TYR A 40 5.28 22.47 34.37
N LYS A 41 6.07 23.49 34.00
CA LYS A 41 6.29 23.86 32.59
C LYS A 41 7.76 24.11 32.28
N GLN A 42 8.20 23.66 31.12
CA GLN A 42 9.50 23.97 30.53
C GLN A 42 9.40 24.12 29.01
N THR A 43 10.13 25.09 28.48
CA THR A 43 10.20 25.42 27.04
C THR A 43 11.60 25.17 26.53
N TYR A 44 11.68 24.64 25.31
CA TYR A 44 12.91 24.37 24.57
C TYR A 44 12.84 25.04 23.21
N ASN A 45 13.96 25.57 22.72
CA ASN A 45 14.11 26.03 21.35
C ASN A 45 15.26 25.25 20.72
N ARG A 46 15.01 24.55 19.60
CA ARG A 46 16.01 23.73 18.89
C ARG A 46 16.82 22.83 19.84
N GLY A 47 16.11 22.12 20.72
CA GLY A 47 16.69 21.23 21.72
C GLY A 47 17.23 21.89 23.00
N ILE A 48 17.38 23.22 23.04
CA ILE A 48 18.01 23.94 24.15
C ILE A 48 16.96 24.42 25.17
N PRO A 49 17.06 24.05 26.46
CA PRO A 49 16.12 24.51 27.48
C PRO A 49 16.25 26.01 27.71
N GLN A 50 15.13 26.73 27.68
CA GLN A 50 15.10 28.19 27.84
C GLN A 50 15.11 28.64 29.32
N ALA A 51 14.69 27.75 30.21
CA ALA A 51 14.72 27.94 31.66
C ALA A 51 14.70 26.59 32.39
N PRO A 52 15.07 26.53 33.68
CA PRO A 52 14.80 25.36 34.52
C PRO A 52 13.30 25.06 34.64
N LEU A 53 12.96 23.79 34.85
CA LEU A 53 11.59 23.34 35.12
C LEU A 53 11.02 24.08 36.35
N LYS A 54 9.84 24.67 36.21
CA LYS A 54 9.20 25.49 37.24
C LYS A 54 7.74 25.12 37.44
N VAL A 55 7.28 25.22 38.69
CA VAL A 55 5.86 25.15 39.03
C VAL A 55 5.19 26.42 38.53
N VAL A 56 4.16 26.29 37.70
CA VAL A 56 3.40 27.39 37.10
C VAL A 56 1.94 27.43 37.54
N GLY A 57 1.52 26.49 38.39
CA GLY A 57 0.20 26.43 38.98
C GLY A 57 -0.05 25.13 39.73
N ASP A 58 -1.25 25.00 40.28
CA ASP A 58 -1.72 23.77 40.90
C ASP A 58 -2.51 22.92 39.89
N ALA A 59 -2.61 21.62 40.16
CA ALA A 59 -3.28 20.64 39.31
C ALA A 59 -4.04 19.62 40.16
N ASP A 60 -5.26 19.28 39.77
CA ASP A 60 -6.11 18.26 40.39
C ASP A 60 -6.10 16.92 39.63
N PHE A 61 -5.34 16.83 38.53
CA PHE A 61 -5.16 15.63 37.72
C PHE A 61 -3.67 15.34 37.47
N THR A 62 -3.39 14.15 36.94
CA THR A 62 -2.06 13.75 36.48
C THR A 62 -2.01 13.58 34.97
N GLY A 63 -0.93 14.00 34.33
CA GLY A 63 -0.76 13.88 32.89
C GLY A 63 0.43 14.66 32.36
N THR A 64 0.70 14.54 31.06
CA THR A 64 1.77 15.26 30.39
C THR A 64 1.28 15.77 29.04
N TRP A 65 1.50 17.05 28.77
CA TRP A 65 1.30 17.65 27.46
C TRP A 65 2.64 17.94 26.84
N VAL A 66 2.78 17.56 25.56
CA VAL A 66 3.95 17.87 24.74
C VAL A 66 3.42 18.57 23.49
N THR A 67 3.83 19.82 23.29
CA THR A 67 3.46 20.62 22.13
C THR A 67 4.75 21.03 21.43
N PHE A 68 4.83 20.89 20.10
CA PHE A 68 6.04 21.22 19.36
C PHE A 68 5.70 21.72 17.96
N MET A 69 6.62 22.49 17.37
CA MET A 69 6.60 22.88 15.97
C MET A 69 7.85 22.32 15.28
N PRO A 70 7.71 21.52 14.21
CA PRO A 70 8.85 21.07 13.41
C PRO A 70 9.67 22.25 12.88
N ASP A 71 11.00 22.12 12.83
CA ASP A 71 11.89 23.16 12.32
C ASP A 71 11.86 23.23 10.78
N ASP A 72 11.43 24.36 10.23
CA ASP A 72 11.34 24.59 8.78
C ASP A 72 12.70 24.79 8.09
N GLU A 73 13.78 24.97 8.87
CA GLU A 73 15.15 24.90 8.37
C GLU A 73 15.61 23.46 8.10
N ILE A 74 14.94 22.47 8.71
CA ILE A 74 15.29 21.04 8.61
C ILE A 74 14.33 20.29 7.68
N PHE A 75 13.04 20.57 7.79
CA PHE A 75 12.00 19.87 7.04
C PHE A 75 11.48 20.71 5.87
N GLU A 76 11.38 20.09 4.68
CA GLU A 76 10.79 20.73 3.50
C GLU A 76 9.29 21.00 3.67
N THR A 77 8.60 20.22 4.51
CA THR A 77 7.18 20.37 4.81
C THR A 77 6.97 20.22 6.32
N VAL A 78 6.35 21.23 6.93
CA VAL A 78 5.98 21.26 8.35
C VAL A 78 4.46 21.11 8.55
N GLU A 79 3.71 20.97 7.46
CA GLU A 79 2.28 20.78 7.50
C GLU A 79 1.92 19.29 7.73
N PHE A 80 1.27 19.01 8.85
CA PHE A 80 0.82 17.66 9.16
C PHE A 80 -0.39 17.23 8.32
N ASN A 81 -0.33 16.01 7.79
CA ASN A 81 -1.46 15.35 7.15
C ASN A 81 -2.39 14.73 8.21
N TYR A 82 -3.65 15.17 8.24
CA TYR A 82 -4.63 14.71 9.23
C TYR A 82 -5.00 13.24 9.04
N ASP A 83 -5.19 12.79 7.80
CA ASP A 83 -5.63 11.44 7.49
C ASP A 83 -4.56 10.40 7.83
N THR A 84 -3.29 10.72 7.58
CA THR A 84 -2.16 9.87 7.99
C THR A 84 -2.12 9.69 9.51
N ILE A 85 -2.29 10.78 10.28
CA ILE A 85 -2.32 10.73 11.75
C ILE A 85 -3.55 9.97 12.24
N LYS A 86 -4.71 10.23 11.64
CA LYS A 86 -5.99 9.56 11.92
C LYS A 86 -5.86 8.05 11.81
N THR A 87 -5.32 7.56 10.69
CA THR A 87 -5.12 6.12 10.47
C THR A 87 -4.25 5.52 11.55
N ARG A 88 -3.11 6.15 11.87
CA ARG A 88 -2.19 5.65 12.90
C ARG A 88 -2.79 5.64 14.31
N LEU A 89 -3.53 6.69 14.68
CA LEU A 89 -4.18 6.77 15.99
C LEU A 89 -5.33 5.77 16.12
N ARG A 90 -6.08 5.54 15.04
CA ARG A 90 -7.13 4.52 15.00
C ARG A 90 -6.56 3.13 15.25
N GLU A 91 -5.45 2.76 14.61
CA GLU A 91 -4.75 1.49 14.86
C GLU A 91 -4.34 1.34 16.33
N LEU A 92 -3.75 2.40 16.91
CA LEU A 92 -3.35 2.39 18.33
C LEU A 92 -4.54 2.21 19.27
N ALA A 93 -5.70 2.78 18.94
CA ALA A 93 -6.91 2.59 19.73
C ALA A 93 -7.40 1.13 19.68
N TYR A 94 -7.32 0.43 18.53
CA TYR A 94 -7.64 -0.99 18.47
C TYR A 94 -6.66 -1.86 19.29
N LEU A 95 -5.37 -1.53 19.26
CA LEU A 95 -4.34 -2.30 19.97
C LEU A 95 -4.39 -2.13 21.49
N ASN A 96 -5.12 -1.12 21.99
CA ASN A 96 -5.22 -0.81 23.42
C ASN A 96 -6.69 -0.69 23.82
N LYS A 97 -7.30 -1.83 24.18
CA LYS A 97 -8.70 -1.90 24.63
C LYS A 97 -9.00 -0.85 25.70
N GLY A 98 -10.05 -0.07 25.50
CA GLY A 98 -10.49 0.95 26.45
C GLY A 98 -9.66 2.24 26.45
N LEU A 99 -8.64 2.38 25.60
CA LEU A 99 -7.93 3.64 25.40
C LEU A 99 -8.75 4.56 24.50
N THR A 100 -9.18 5.71 25.02
CA THR A 100 -9.78 6.78 24.21
C THR A 100 -8.67 7.65 23.63
N ILE A 101 -8.65 7.78 22.30
CA ILE A 101 -7.76 8.69 21.59
C ILE A 101 -8.61 9.72 20.85
N ILE A 102 -8.34 11.00 21.08
CA ILE A 102 -9.01 12.12 20.42
C ILE A 102 -8.01 12.80 19.48
N LEU A 103 -8.38 12.94 18.23
CA LEU A 103 -7.67 13.72 17.23
C LEU A 103 -8.51 14.95 16.86
N GLU A 104 -7.90 16.12 16.86
CA GLU A 104 -8.59 17.39 16.57
C GLU A 104 -7.71 18.26 15.66
N ASP A 105 -8.25 18.66 14.51
CA ASP A 105 -7.66 19.68 13.64
C ASP A 105 -8.28 21.03 13.95
N LYS A 106 -7.43 21.98 14.33
CA LYS A 106 -7.83 23.36 14.67
C LYS A 106 -7.49 24.38 13.58
N ARG A 107 -6.99 23.93 12.41
CA ARG A 107 -6.69 24.82 11.28
C ARG A 107 -7.98 25.40 10.71
N ALA A 108 -8.01 26.71 10.54
CA ALA A 108 -9.19 27.42 10.05
C ALA A 108 -9.63 26.90 8.66
N GLY A 109 -10.90 26.57 8.50
CA GLY A 109 -11.47 26.01 7.26
C GLY A 109 -11.19 24.52 7.03
N ARG A 110 -10.53 23.84 7.97
CA ARG A 110 -10.27 22.39 7.98
C ARG A 110 -10.59 21.77 9.35
N GLU A 111 -11.45 22.41 10.13
CA GLU A 111 -11.79 21.97 11.47
C GLU A 111 -12.49 20.60 11.44
N GLN A 112 -11.91 19.63 12.13
CA GLN A 112 -12.47 18.29 12.25
C GLN A 112 -12.00 17.63 13.54
N ARG A 113 -12.80 16.69 14.03
CA ARG A 113 -12.51 15.96 15.28
C ARG A 113 -12.96 14.52 15.14
N ASP A 114 -12.04 13.60 15.42
CA ASP A 114 -12.31 12.17 15.52
C ASP A 114 -12.02 11.67 16.93
N GLU A 115 -12.83 10.71 17.37
CA GLU A 115 -12.69 10.07 18.68
C GLU A 115 -12.72 8.55 18.49
N PHE A 116 -11.65 7.89 18.94
CA PHE A 116 -11.46 6.45 18.81
C PHE A 116 -11.57 5.80 20.19
N LEU A 117 -12.51 4.87 20.33
CA LEU A 117 -12.65 4.02 21.50
C LEU A 117 -13.13 2.64 21.05
N TYR A 118 -12.30 1.62 21.25
CA TYR A 118 -12.58 0.26 20.82
C TYR A 118 -12.45 -0.72 21.98
N GLU A 119 -13.59 -1.10 22.55
CA GLU A 119 -13.62 -2.08 23.65
C GLU A 119 -13.30 -3.51 23.17
N GLY A 120 -13.64 -3.83 21.91
CA GLY A 120 -13.35 -5.11 21.27
C GLY A 120 -11.89 -5.29 20.81
N GLY A 121 -11.05 -4.26 20.93
CA GLY A 121 -9.64 -4.31 20.57
C GLY A 121 -9.39 -4.78 19.13
N ILE A 122 -8.41 -5.68 18.95
CA ILE A 122 -8.05 -6.19 17.63
C ILE A 122 -9.13 -7.06 16.95
N ALA A 123 -10.10 -7.59 17.71
CA ALA A 123 -11.24 -8.30 17.12
C ALA A 123 -12.09 -7.31 16.30
N HIS A 124 -12.39 -6.14 16.86
CA HIS A 124 -13.10 -5.08 16.14
C HIS A 124 -12.26 -4.56 14.96
N PHE A 125 -10.93 -4.53 15.08
CA PHE A 125 -10.08 -4.18 13.96
C PHE A 125 -10.24 -5.15 12.78
N VAL A 126 -10.27 -6.46 13.05
CA VAL A 126 -10.51 -7.47 12.00
C VAL A 126 -11.94 -7.38 11.46
N GLU A 127 -12.94 -7.09 12.28
CA GLU A 127 -14.32 -6.83 11.83
C GLU A 127 -14.35 -5.67 10.83
N ASP A 128 -13.74 -4.53 11.16
CA ASP A 128 -13.72 -3.36 10.27
C ASP A 128 -12.92 -3.61 8.98
N LEU A 129 -11.79 -4.34 9.08
CA LEU A 129 -10.99 -4.73 7.92
C LEU A 129 -11.70 -5.74 7.00
N SER A 130 -12.66 -6.53 7.53
CA SER A 130 -13.37 -7.59 6.82
C SER A 130 -14.78 -7.20 6.38
N LYS A 131 -15.39 -6.17 6.97
CA LYS A 131 -16.78 -5.73 6.78
C LYS A 131 -17.24 -5.70 5.32
N ASN A 132 -16.39 -5.22 4.43
CA ASN A 132 -16.70 -5.01 3.01
C ASN A 132 -16.02 -6.02 2.08
N LYS A 133 -15.53 -7.13 2.65
CA LYS A 133 -14.83 -8.20 1.94
C LYS A 133 -15.64 -9.51 1.89
N GLY A 134 -16.88 -9.51 2.41
CA GLY A 134 -17.71 -10.70 2.53
C GLY A 134 -17.12 -11.65 3.58
N PRO A 135 -17.18 -11.31 4.88
CA PRO A 135 -16.67 -12.16 5.95
C PRO A 135 -17.45 -13.48 5.99
N LEU A 136 -16.76 -14.58 6.28
CA LEU A 136 -17.36 -15.91 6.36
C LEU A 136 -18.17 -16.08 7.65
N PHE A 137 -17.77 -15.40 8.73
CA PHE A 137 -18.41 -15.49 10.02
C PHE A 137 -19.00 -14.15 10.48
N ASP A 138 -20.02 -14.22 11.34
CA ASP A 138 -20.61 -13.04 11.99
C ASP A 138 -19.61 -12.31 12.91
N LYS A 139 -18.62 -13.04 13.45
CA LYS A 139 -17.59 -12.53 14.35
C LYS A 139 -16.26 -13.24 14.08
N PRO A 140 -15.13 -12.52 14.15
CA PRO A 140 -13.81 -13.09 13.96
C PRO A 140 -13.48 -14.09 15.06
N VAL A 141 -12.64 -15.06 14.72
CA VAL A 141 -12.00 -15.93 15.69
C VAL A 141 -11.00 -15.10 16.47
N TYR A 142 -11.12 -15.10 17.79
CA TYR A 142 -10.37 -14.21 18.66
C TYR A 142 -9.89 -14.92 19.92
N PHE A 143 -8.65 -14.67 20.32
CA PHE A 143 -8.11 -15.09 21.61
C PHE A 143 -7.00 -14.15 22.09
N ASP A 144 -6.91 -14.02 23.41
CA ASP A 144 -5.99 -13.15 24.15
C ASP A 144 -5.43 -13.95 25.33
N VAL A 145 -4.13 -14.27 25.27
CA VAL A 145 -3.51 -15.23 26.19
C VAL A 145 -2.18 -14.75 26.72
N PHE A 146 -1.93 -15.04 28.00
CA PHE A 146 -0.70 -14.68 28.70
C PHE A 146 0.17 -15.91 28.96
N TYR A 147 1.41 -15.87 28.47
CA TYR A 147 2.47 -16.80 28.82
C TYR A 147 3.48 -16.10 29.74
N GLY A 148 3.23 -16.17 31.04
CA GLY A 148 4.01 -15.43 32.03
C GLY A 148 3.75 -13.93 31.93
N ASP A 149 4.75 -13.15 31.54
CA ASP A 149 4.66 -11.71 31.30
C ASP A 149 4.44 -11.34 29.81
N THR A 150 4.42 -12.34 28.93
CA THR A 150 4.23 -12.18 27.49
C THR A 150 2.76 -12.38 27.12
N GLU A 151 2.21 -11.46 26.36
CA GLU A 151 0.85 -11.49 25.82
C GLU A 151 0.88 -11.89 24.34
N VAL A 152 -0.02 -12.78 23.94
CA VAL A 152 -0.30 -13.14 22.55
C VAL A 152 -1.78 -12.92 22.31
N GLU A 153 -2.10 -11.95 21.46
CA GLU A 153 -3.45 -11.59 21.09
C GLU A 153 -3.61 -11.76 19.57
N VAL A 154 -4.59 -12.56 19.14
CA VAL A 154 -4.83 -12.85 17.72
C VAL A 154 -6.31 -12.72 17.41
N ALA A 155 -6.61 -12.03 16.31
CA ALA A 155 -7.92 -12.03 15.66
C ALA A 155 -7.76 -12.45 14.20
N LEU A 156 -8.67 -13.28 13.68
CA LEU A 156 -8.70 -13.66 12.28
C LEU A 156 -10.12 -13.90 11.75
N GLU A 157 -10.32 -13.59 10.48
CA GLU A 157 -11.56 -13.78 9.74
C GLU A 157 -11.22 -14.19 8.29
N TYR A 158 -11.95 -15.14 7.73
CA TYR A 158 -11.84 -15.44 6.30
C TYR A 158 -12.87 -14.63 5.54
N THR A 159 -12.53 -14.21 4.33
CA THR A 159 -13.41 -13.39 3.49
C THR A 159 -13.59 -14.01 2.11
N ASP A 160 -14.53 -13.52 1.32
CA ASP A 160 -14.73 -13.96 -0.07
C ASP A 160 -13.68 -13.41 -1.05
N THR A 161 -12.78 -12.56 -0.57
CA THR A 161 -11.67 -12.03 -1.37
C THR A 161 -10.58 -13.08 -1.61
N TYR A 162 -9.65 -12.75 -2.51
CA TYR A 162 -8.52 -13.60 -2.88
C TYR A 162 -7.20 -13.13 -2.26
N ASN A 163 -7.14 -11.91 -1.71
CA ASN A 163 -5.91 -11.35 -1.17
C ASN A 163 -5.80 -11.63 0.34
N GLU A 164 -4.60 -11.96 0.82
CA GLU A 164 -4.33 -11.98 2.26
C GLU A 164 -4.14 -10.54 2.79
N THR A 165 -4.63 -10.28 4.00
CA THR A 165 -4.41 -9.02 4.74
C THR A 165 -4.01 -9.40 6.17
N ILE A 166 -2.72 -9.37 6.47
CA ILE A 166 -2.23 -9.73 7.81
C ILE A 166 -1.43 -8.57 8.39
N TYR A 167 -1.89 -8.04 9.52
CA TYR A 167 -1.15 -7.06 10.30
C TYR A 167 -0.47 -7.73 11.48
N ALA A 168 0.80 -7.41 11.71
CA ALA A 168 1.59 -7.98 12.78
C ALA A 168 2.15 -6.85 13.66
N PHE A 169 1.97 -6.96 14.97
CA PHE A 169 2.39 -5.96 15.92
C PHE A 169 3.22 -6.58 17.05
N ALA A 170 4.27 -5.87 17.44
CA ALA A 170 5.03 -6.16 18.66
C ALA A 170 5.10 -4.90 19.52
N ASN A 171 4.56 -4.93 20.73
CA ASN A 171 4.46 -3.77 21.64
C ASN A 171 3.89 -2.51 20.95
N ASN A 172 2.78 -2.66 20.22
CA ASN A 172 2.07 -1.61 19.45
C ASN A 172 2.84 -1.04 18.24
N ILE A 173 3.97 -1.66 17.88
CA ILE A 173 4.75 -1.29 16.68
C ILE A 173 4.38 -2.25 15.56
N ASN A 174 4.03 -1.70 14.39
CA ASN A 174 3.78 -2.52 13.20
C ASN A 174 5.10 -3.13 12.72
N THR A 175 5.14 -4.46 12.63
CA THR A 175 6.27 -5.20 12.11
C THR A 175 5.99 -5.56 10.64
N GLU A 176 6.21 -4.61 9.75
CA GLU A 176 5.88 -4.71 8.32
C GLU A 176 6.63 -5.84 7.60
N GLU A 177 7.87 -6.10 8.00
CA GLU A 177 8.68 -7.23 7.51
C GLU A 177 8.38 -8.54 8.28
N GLY A 178 7.44 -8.48 9.23
CA GLY A 178 6.99 -9.63 10.02
C GLY A 178 7.93 -9.98 11.16
N GLY A 179 8.34 -11.24 11.24
CA GLY A 179 9.19 -11.75 12.30
C GLY A 179 8.71 -13.06 12.90
N THR A 180 9.37 -13.44 13.98
CA THR A 180 9.21 -14.74 14.65
C THR A 180 7.77 -15.04 15.09
N HIS A 181 7.02 -14.04 15.57
CA HIS A 181 5.60 -14.14 15.92
C HIS A 181 4.73 -14.45 14.70
N LEU A 182 4.92 -13.71 13.59
CA LEU A 182 4.17 -13.91 12.36
C LEU A 182 4.47 -15.26 11.71
N GLU A 183 5.72 -15.71 11.73
CA GLU A 183 6.09 -17.05 11.26
C GLU A 183 5.41 -18.16 12.08
N GLY A 184 5.34 -17.99 13.41
CA GLY A 184 4.64 -18.91 14.30
C GLY A 184 3.15 -19.00 13.96
N PHE A 185 2.52 -17.85 13.69
CA PHE A 185 1.13 -17.77 13.23
C PHE A 185 0.93 -18.49 11.88
N LYS A 186 1.67 -18.12 10.84
CA LYS A 186 1.51 -18.66 9.47
C LYS A 186 1.75 -20.17 9.40
N SER A 187 2.79 -20.66 10.08
CA SER A 187 3.12 -22.09 10.11
C SER A 187 2.07 -22.91 10.86
N SER A 188 1.58 -22.39 12.00
CA SER A 188 0.56 -23.07 12.80
C SER A 188 -0.79 -23.11 12.11
N LEU A 189 -1.21 -22.00 11.50
CA LEU A 189 -2.45 -21.95 10.72
C LEU A 189 -2.44 -23.02 9.61
N THR A 190 -1.34 -23.11 8.85
CA THR A 190 -1.18 -24.10 7.77
C THR A 190 -1.28 -25.54 8.30
N ARG A 191 -0.63 -25.83 9.43
CA ARG A 191 -0.68 -27.16 10.06
C ARG A 191 -2.10 -27.50 10.52
N ILE A 192 -2.74 -26.61 11.28
CA ILE A 192 -4.09 -26.81 11.82
C ILE A 192 -5.08 -27.07 10.70
N VAL A 193 -5.06 -26.26 9.64
CA VAL A 193 -5.95 -26.44 8.48
C VAL A 193 -5.73 -27.80 7.81
N ASN A 194 -4.48 -28.24 7.62
CA ASN A 194 -4.22 -29.55 7.02
C ASN A 194 -4.62 -30.73 7.93
N ASP A 195 -4.40 -30.63 9.25
CA ASP A 195 -4.76 -31.66 10.21
C ASP A 195 -6.28 -31.83 10.29
N PHE A 196 -7.03 -30.72 10.36
CA PHE A 196 -8.50 -30.75 10.37
C PHE A 196 -9.11 -31.11 9.01
N GLY A 197 -8.47 -30.76 7.90
CA GLY A 197 -8.87 -31.19 6.57
C GLY A 197 -8.94 -32.71 6.43
N LYS A 198 -7.97 -33.41 7.04
CA LYS A 198 -7.96 -34.87 7.14
C LYS A 198 -8.95 -35.38 8.19
N LYS A 199 -8.94 -34.82 9.40
CA LYS A 199 -9.80 -35.25 10.53
C LYS A 199 -11.29 -35.18 10.18
N LEU A 200 -11.71 -34.15 9.46
CA LEU A 200 -13.10 -33.92 9.05
C LEU A 200 -13.45 -34.57 7.70
N ASN A 201 -12.53 -35.34 7.09
CA ASN A 201 -12.68 -35.99 5.78
C ASN A 201 -13.06 -35.03 4.64
N VAL A 202 -12.62 -33.77 4.71
CA VAL A 202 -12.82 -32.78 3.65
C VAL A 202 -11.77 -32.98 2.55
N PHE A 203 -10.53 -33.28 2.94
CA PHE A 203 -9.43 -33.57 2.03
C PHE A 203 -9.45 -35.06 1.66
N LYS A 204 -9.33 -35.40 0.38
CA LYS A 204 -9.40 -36.79 -0.09
C LYS A 204 -8.00 -37.38 -0.26
N GLY A 205 -7.77 -38.54 0.33
CA GLY A 205 -6.47 -39.23 0.21
C GLY A 205 -5.32 -38.40 0.79
N ASP A 206 -4.29 -38.15 -0.03
CA ASP A 206 -3.11 -37.37 0.35
C ASP A 206 -3.20 -35.88 -0.04
N GLU A 207 -4.39 -35.39 -0.38
CA GLU A 207 -4.65 -33.98 -0.68
C GLU A 207 -4.23 -33.09 0.52
N LYS A 208 -3.46 -32.04 0.20
CA LYS A 208 -2.94 -31.05 1.15
C LYS A 208 -2.97 -29.69 0.48
N VAL A 209 -3.26 -28.67 1.27
CA VAL A 209 -3.25 -27.27 0.84
C VAL A 209 -1.91 -26.63 1.20
N SER A 210 -1.38 -25.78 0.32
CA SER A 210 -0.12 -25.06 0.57
C SER A 210 -0.35 -23.87 1.52
N PRO A 211 0.71 -23.27 2.08
CA PRO A 211 0.57 -22.10 2.93
C PRO A 211 -0.16 -20.92 2.22
N GLU A 212 0.03 -20.77 0.91
CA GLU A 212 -0.63 -19.74 0.08
C GLU A 212 -2.13 -20.02 -0.04
N ASP A 213 -2.50 -21.28 -0.30
CA ASP A 213 -3.90 -21.71 -0.39
C ASP A 213 -4.66 -21.45 0.93
N VAL A 214 -3.96 -21.63 2.06
CA VAL A 214 -4.52 -21.41 3.40
C VAL A 214 -4.75 -19.93 3.70
N ARG A 215 -3.94 -19.02 3.16
CA ARG A 215 -4.04 -17.59 3.47
C ARG A 215 -4.89 -16.81 2.46
N GLU A 216 -5.33 -17.44 1.36
CA GLU A 216 -6.20 -16.79 0.37
C GLU A 216 -7.48 -16.22 1.06
N GLY A 217 -7.65 -14.90 0.97
CA GLY A 217 -8.80 -14.20 1.56
C GLY A 217 -8.78 -14.08 3.09
N LEU A 218 -7.67 -14.40 3.75
CA LEU A 218 -7.50 -14.25 5.20
C LEU A 218 -7.30 -12.79 5.58
N VAL A 219 -8.07 -12.30 6.56
CA VAL A 219 -7.84 -11.05 7.28
C VAL A 219 -7.45 -11.38 8.71
N ALA A 220 -6.27 -10.95 9.16
CA ALA A 220 -5.80 -11.26 10.51
C ALA A 220 -4.98 -10.13 11.12
N VAL A 221 -5.05 -10.03 12.45
CA VAL A 221 -4.21 -9.17 13.27
C VAL A 221 -3.52 -10.04 14.33
N VAL A 222 -2.20 -10.00 14.37
CA VAL A 222 -1.35 -10.74 15.33
C VAL A 222 -0.61 -9.72 16.16
N SER A 223 -1.03 -9.52 17.41
CA SER A 223 -0.41 -8.59 18.35
C SER A 223 0.29 -9.36 19.47
N VAL A 224 1.57 -9.06 19.70
CA VAL A 224 2.33 -9.63 20.81
C VAL A 224 2.86 -8.53 21.71
N LYS A 225 2.81 -8.76 23.02
CA LYS A 225 3.40 -7.86 24.00
C LYS A 225 4.43 -8.59 24.85
N LEU A 226 5.65 -8.07 24.90
CA LEU A 226 6.79 -8.69 25.58
C LEU A 226 7.69 -7.66 26.26
N THR A 227 8.36 -8.08 27.33
CA THR A 227 9.18 -7.20 28.18
C THR A 227 10.43 -6.69 27.45
N GLU A 228 11.13 -7.57 26.74
CA GLU A 228 12.39 -7.25 26.04
C GLU A 228 12.32 -7.61 24.55
N PRO A 229 11.62 -6.80 23.72
CA PRO A 229 11.59 -7.04 22.28
C PRO A 229 12.97 -6.81 21.65
N GLN A 230 13.34 -7.67 20.71
CA GLN A 230 14.55 -7.58 19.90
C GLN A 230 14.11 -7.44 18.45
N PHE A 231 14.48 -6.33 17.82
CA PHE A 231 14.14 -6.08 16.42
C PHE A 231 15.39 -6.17 15.54
N GLU A 232 15.20 -6.62 14.30
CA GLU A 232 16.22 -6.49 13.26
C GLU A 232 16.25 -5.03 12.79
N GLY A 233 17.37 -4.33 13.01
CA GLY A 233 17.54 -2.94 12.59
C GLY A 233 16.81 -1.89 13.44
N GLN A 234 17.04 -0.62 13.12
CA GLN A 234 16.53 0.53 13.88
C GLN A 234 15.06 0.86 13.56
N THR A 235 14.60 0.55 12.36
CA THR A 235 13.22 0.80 11.88
C THR A 235 12.20 -0.10 12.57
N LYS A 236 12.64 -1.13 13.32
CA LYS A 236 11.80 -2.07 14.09
C LYS A 236 10.74 -2.77 13.24
N THR A 237 11.07 -3.02 11.98
CA THR A 237 10.17 -3.64 10.99
C THR A 237 10.03 -5.15 11.18
N LYS A 238 10.96 -5.81 11.88
CA LYS A 238 10.96 -7.26 12.06
C LYS A 238 11.35 -7.72 13.47
N LEU A 239 10.55 -8.61 14.08
CA LEU A 239 10.78 -9.14 15.42
C LEU A 239 11.67 -10.40 15.43
N GLY A 240 12.74 -10.37 16.22
CA GLY A 240 13.76 -11.42 16.31
C GLY A 240 13.67 -12.37 17.52
N ASN A 241 12.77 -12.15 18.49
CA ASN A 241 12.64 -13.01 19.68
C ASN A 241 12.18 -14.44 19.34
N SER A 242 13.10 -15.39 19.28
CA SER A 242 12.80 -16.77 18.88
C SER A 242 11.73 -17.47 19.74
N GLU A 243 11.61 -17.14 21.04
CA GLU A 243 10.55 -17.68 21.90
C GLU A 243 9.14 -17.32 21.43
N MET A 244 8.96 -16.18 20.76
CA MET A 244 7.64 -15.73 20.32
C MET A 244 7.03 -16.66 19.29
N ARG A 245 7.85 -17.31 18.46
CA ARG A 245 7.37 -18.33 17.52
C ARG A 245 6.68 -19.47 18.28
N ASN A 246 7.25 -19.91 19.40
CA ASN A 246 6.72 -21.01 20.20
C ASN A 246 5.44 -20.61 20.93
N TYR A 247 5.39 -19.42 21.53
CA TYR A 247 4.20 -18.93 22.24
C TYR A 247 3.01 -18.73 21.29
N VAL A 248 3.22 -18.11 20.13
CA VAL A 248 2.17 -17.98 19.11
C VAL A 248 1.74 -19.35 18.59
N THR A 249 2.68 -20.27 18.34
CA THR A 249 2.36 -21.64 17.92
C THR A 249 1.48 -22.37 18.93
N LYS A 250 1.80 -22.24 20.22
CA LYS A 250 1.02 -22.83 21.30
C LYS A 250 -0.38 -22.23 21.36
N ALA A 251 -0.50 -20.91 21.30
CA ALA A 251 -1.79 -20.22 21.32
C ALA A 251 -2.67 -20.64 20.13
N MET A 252 -2.12 -20.68 18.92
CA MET A 252 -2.84 -21.14 17.74
C MET A 252 -3.35 -22.57 17.90
N ASN A 253 -2.51 -23.50 18.34
CA ASN A 253 -2.95 -24.90 18.51
C ASN A 253 -4.04 -25.05 19.57
N GLU A 254 -3.92 -24.33 20.68
CA GLU A 254 -4.85 -24.44 21.80
C GLU A 254 -6.20 -23.78 21.46
N TYR A 255 -6.19 -22.57 20.92
CA TYR A 255 -7.40 -21.77 20.76
C TYR A 255 -8.03 -21.91 19.37
N LEU A 256 -7.25 -21.81 18.29
CA LEU A 256 -7.78 -22.06 16.94
C LEU A 256 -8.10 -23.55 16.75
N GLY A 257 -7.27 -24.44 17.30
CA GLY A 257 -7.56 -25.87 17.32
C GLY A 257 -8.86 -26.18 18.03
N SER A 258 -9.07 -25.67 19.26
CA SER A 258 -10.33 -25.85 19.99
C SER A 258 -11.52 -25.24 19.24
N PHE A 259 -11.37 -24.05 18.64
CA PHE A 259 -12.41 -23.45 17.81
C PHE A 259 -12.85 -24.37 16.65
N PHE A 260 -11.92 -25.06 15.99
CA PHE A 260 -12.25 -26.00 14.91
C PHE A 260 -12.92 -27.29 15.44
N GLU A 261 -12.64 -27.70 16.68
CA GLU A 261 -13.33 -28.82 17.32
C GLU A 261 -14.75 -28.46 17.77
N GLU A 262 -14.93 -27.27 18.33
CA GLU A 262 -16.21 -26.75 18.82
C GLU A 262 -17.15 -26.33 17.69
N HIS A 263 -16.60 -25.83 16.57
CA HIS A 263 -17.35 -25.36 15.41
C HIS A 263 -16.93 -26.08 14.11
N PRO A 264 -17.26 -27.38 13.98
CA PRO A 264 -16.83 -28.20 12.83
C PRO A 264 -17.49 -27.79 11.51
N ASP A 265 -18.65 -27.14 11.56
CA ASP A 265 -19.33 -26.50 10.43
C ASP A 265 -18.50 -25.33 9.88
N LYS A 266 -18.12 -24.37 10.73
CA LYS A 266 -17.26 -23.24 10.36
C LYS A 266 -15.89 -23.69 9.90
N ALA A 267 -15.30 -24.69 10.56
CA ALA A 267 -14.04 -25.28 10.12
C ALA A 267 -14.14 -25.86 8.71
N LYS A 268 -15.24 -26.55 8.37
CA LYS A 268 -15.47 -27.08 7.01
C LYS A 268 -15.57 -25.98 5.97
N GLU A 269 -16.19 -24.85 6.28
CA GLU A 269 -16.28 -23.70 5.36
C GLU A 269 -14.89 -23.15 5.01
N ILE A 270 -14.02 -22.96 6.01
CA ILE A 270 -12.62 -22.56 5.79
C ILE A 270 -11.91 -23.62 4.92
N LEU A 271 -12.05 -24.90 5.26
CA LEU A 271 -11.39 -25.99 4.52
C LEU A 271 -11.81 -26.05 3.04
N VAL A 272 -13.10 -25.85 2.75
CA VAL A 272 -13.63 -25.81 1.39
C VAL A 272 -13.10 -24.60 0.63
N LYS A 273 -12.97 -23.44 1.29
CA LYS A 273 -12.34 -22.25 0.70
C LYS A 273 -10.87 -22.53 0.34
N CYS A 274 -10.08 -23.09 1.25
CA CYS A 274 -8.69 -23.46 0.99
C CYS A 274 -8.55 -24.46 -0.17
N LEU A 275 -9.43 -25.47 -0.27
CA LEU A 275 -9.45 -26.39 -1.42
C LEU A 275 -9.80 -25.68 -2.74
N THR A 276 -10.70 -24.70 -2.69
CA THR A 276 -11.08 -23.90 -3.86
C THR A 276 -9.91 -23.06 -4.33
N ALA A 277 -9.17 -22.44 -3.41
CA ALA A 277 -7.92 -21.72 -3.67
C ALA A 277 -6.87 -22.64 -4.31
N GLN A 278 -6.64 -23.83 -3.72
CA GLN A 278 -5.72 -24.83 -4.26
C GLN A 278 -6.07 -25.22 -5.70
N ARG A 279 -7.32 -25.56 -5.98
CA ARG A 279 -7.77 -25.93 -7.33
C ARG A 279 -7.59 -24.77 -8.31
N ALA A 280 -7.88 -23.55 -7.88
CA ALA A 280 -7.66 -22.36 -8.71
C ALA A 280 -6.18 -22.17 -9.02
N ARG A 281 -5.28 -22.31 -8.03
CA ARG A 281 -3.82 -22.21 -8.19
C ARG A 281 -3.26 -23.33 -9.06
N GLU A 282 -3.70 -24.57 -8.89
CA GLU A 282 -3.27 -25.69 -9.74
C GLU A 282 -3.73 -25.50 -11.19
N ALA A 283 -4.96 -25.03 -11.41
CA ALA A 283 -5.45 -24.65 -12.74
C ALA A 283 -4.61 -23.49 -13.32
N ALA A 284 -4.26 -22.48 -12.52
CA ALA A 284 -3.37 -21.39 -12.92
C ALA A 284 -1.99 -21.91 -13.34
N ARG A 285 -1.42 -22.83 -12.56
CA ARG A 285 -0.12 -23.44 -12.84
C ARG A 285 -0.17 -24.26 -14.12
N LEU A 286 -1.20 -25.09 -14.31
CA LEU A 286 -1.38 -25.87 -15.54
C LEU A 286 -1.61 -24.98 -16.75
N ALA A 287 -2.35 -23.88 -16.61
CA ALA A 287 -2.51 -22.87 -17.65
C ALA A 287 -1.15 -22.21 -17.98
N ARG A 288 -0.40 -21.77 -16.97
CA ARG A 288 0.97 -21.24 -17.13
C ARG A 288 1.90 -22.26 -17.79
N GLU A 289 1.91 -23.51 -17.36
CA GLU A 289 2.74 -24.58 -17.93
C GLU A 289 2.33 -24.91 -19.37
N ASN A 290 1.04 -24.93 -19.69
CA ASN A 290 0.56 -25.13 -21.06
C ASN A 290 0.94 -23.95 -21.96
N THR A 291 0.84 -22.72 -21.46
CA THR A 291 1.33 -21.52 -22.15
C THR A 291 2.85 -21.53 -22.28
N ARG A 292 3.59 -22.06 -21.30
CA ARG A 292 5.05 -22.19 -21.30
C ARG A 292 5.55 -23.36 -22.15
N ARG A 293 4.75 -24.43 -22.33
CA ARG A 293 5.04 -25.58 -23.21
C ARG A 293 4.70 -25.29 -24.68
N LYS A 294 3.56 -24.63 -24.95
CA LYS A 294 3.29 -24.03 -26.26
C LYS A 294 4.31 -22.91 -26.53
N GLY A 295 4.60 -22.14 -25.50
CA GLY A 295 5.68 -21.17 -25.43
C GLY A 295 7.06 -21.77 -25.61
N ALA A 296 7.42 -22.99 -25.22
CA ALA A 296 8.83 -23.44 -25.40
C ALA A 296 9.22 -23.60 -26.88
N LEU A 297 8.24 -23.73 -27.79
CA LEU A 297 8.45 -23.58 -29.24
C LEU A 297 8.28 -22.11 -29.73
N GLU A 298 7.65 -21.23 -28.95
CA GLU A 298 7.33 -19.82 -29.28
C GLU A 298 8.02 -18.77 -28.35
N SER A 299 8.86 -19.13 -27.38
CA SER A 299 9.26 -18.30 -26.21
C SER A 299 10.35 -17.29 -26.54
N THR A 300 10.69 -17.19 -27.82
CA THR A 300 11.46 -16.11 -28.41
C THR A 300 10.56 -15.04 -29.02
N THR A 301 9.24 -15.23 -29.07
CA THR A 301 8.31 -14.26 -29.65
C THR A 301 7.79 -13.32 -28.58
N LEU A 302 8.33 -12.10 -28.61
CA LEU A 302 7.74 -10.94 -27.97
C LEU A 302 6.29 -10.77 -28.43
N PRO A 303 5.42 -10.12 -27.63
CA PRO A 303 4.04 -9.87 -28.04
C PRO A 303 4.01 -9.23 -29.43
N GLY A 304 3.20 -9.75 -30.35
CA GLY A 304 3.21 -9.29 -31.76
C GLY A 304 2.91 -7.80 -31.95
N LYS A 305 2.29 -7.17 -30.95
CA LYS A 305 2.02 -5.73 -30.89
C LYS A 305 3.14 -4.88 -30.28
N LEU A 306 4.12 -5.50 -29.61
CA LEU A 306 5.26 -4.80 -29.03
C LEU A 306 6.20 -4.36 -30.17
N ALA A 307 6.42 -3.05 -30.26
CA ALA A 307 7.55 -2.53 -31.01
C ALA A 307 8.75 -2.49 -30.06
N ASP A 308 9.68 -3.44 -30.15
CA ASP A 308 10.85 -3.49 -29.25
C ASP A 308 11.90 -2.42 -29.59
N CYS A 309 12.83 -2.17 -28.67
CA CYS A 309 14.04 -1.37 -28.89
C CYS A 309 15.24 -2.26 -29.30
N SER A 310 16.26 -1.65 -29.93
CA SER A 310 17.43 -2.40 -30.38
C SER A 310 18.46 -2.65 -29.28
N ASP A 311 18.59 -1.74 -28.32
CA ASP A 311 19.45 -1.90 -27.15
C ASP A 311 18.91 -3.04 -26.26
N LYS A 312 19.83 -3.71 -25.58
CA LYS A 312 19.58 -4.85 -24.72
C LYS A 312 20.03 -4.62 -23.28
N ASN A 313 20.69 -3.50 -22.98
CA ASN A 313 20.96 -3.13 -21.59
C ASN A 313 19.70 -2.53 -20.96
N PRO A 314 19.06 -3.20 -19.99
CA PRO A 314 17.83 -2.73 -19.37
C PRO A 314 17.93 -1.32 -18.78
N GLU A 315 19.09 -0.95 -18.23
CA GLU A 315 19.34 0.35 -17.58
C GLU A 315 19.10 1.55 -18.50
N PHE A 316 19.30 1.38 -19.81
CA PHE A 316 19.08 2.43 -20.79
C PHE A 316 17.73 2.29 -21.49
N CYS A 317 17.07 1.14 -21.35
CA CYS A 317 15.87 0.82 -22.10
C CYS A 317 14.61 1.28 -21.37
N GLU A 318 13.68 1.81 -22.14
CA GLU A 318 12.40 2.32 -21.67
C GLU A 318 11.27 1.66 -22.46
N ILE A 319 10.12 1.46 -21.83
CA ILE A 319 8.91 0.99 -22.50
C ILE A 319 7.74 1.94 -22.22
N PHE A 320 7.09 2.39 -23.30
CA PHE A 320 5.88 3.20 -23.23
C PHE A 320 4.65 2.31 -23.38
N LEU A 321 3.77 2.35 -22.38
CA LEU A 321 2.44 1.76 -22.42
C LEU A 321 1.47 2.80 -22.95
N VAL A 322 0.94 2.58 -24.16
CA VAL A 322 0.19 3.60 -24.90
C VAL A 322 -1.26 3.19 -25.07
N GLU A 323 -2.19 4.12 -24.87
CA GLU A 323 -3.62 3.89 -25.08
C GLU A 323 -3.96 3.80 -26.57
N GLY A 324 -4.34 2.59 -27.01
CA GLY A 324 -4.83 2.34 -28.36
C GLY A 324 -3.75 2.24 -29.45
N ASP A 325 -4.14 1.66 -30.58
CA ASP A 325 -3.25 1.46 -31.72
C ASP A 325 -2.91 2.78 -32.44
N SER A 326 -3.76 3.82 -32.33
CA SER A 326 -3.53 5.11 -33.00
C SER A 326 -2.36 5.86 -32.36
N ALA A 327 -2.44 6.13 -31.05
CA ALA A 327 -1.33 6.75 -30.33
C ALA A 327 -0.09 5.83 -30.34
N GLY A 328 -0.28 4.50 -30.29
CA GLY A 328 0.80 3.54 -30.48
C GLY A 328 1.51 3.68 -31.83
N GLY A 329 0.78 4.02 -32.90
CA GLY A 329 1.31 4.30 -34.22
C GLY A 329 2.20 5.55 -34.26
N SER A 330 1.71 6.67 -33.72
CA SER A 330 2.48 7.93 -33.62
C SER A 330 3.72 7.76 -32.74
N ALA A 331 3.57 7.12 -31.57
CA ALA A 331 4.68 6.84 -30.66
C ALA A 331 5.74 5.94 -31.30
N LYS A 332 5.32 4.91 -32.05
CA LYS A 332 6.26 4.03 -32.78
C LYS A 332 7.07 4.78 -33.84
N GLN A 333 6.49 5.79 -34.48
CA GLN A 333 7.15 6.61 -35.49
C GLN A 333 8.06 7.68 -34.87
N GLY A 334 7.66 8.30 -33.76
CA GLY A 334 8.40 9.40 -33.13
C GLY A 334 9.51 8.97 -32.18
N ARG A 335 9.49 7.74 -31.67
CA ARG A 335 10.47 7.24 -30.69
C ARG A 335 11.92 7.20 -31.21
N ASP A 336 12.87 7.22 -30.29
CA ASP A 336 14.20 6.68 -30.54
C ASP A 336 14.18 5.15 -30.39
N ARG A 337 14.13 4.45 -31.53
CA ARG A 337 14.12 2.98 -31.60
C ARG A 337 15.33 2.31 -30.94
N ARG A 338 16.41 3.07 -30.65
CA ARG A 338 17.58 2.52 -29.97
C ARG A 338 17.20 2.01 -28.59
N PHE A 339 16.51 2.80 -27.79
CA PHE A 339 16.28 2.52 -26.39
C PHE A 339 14.81 2.57 -25.95
N GLN A 340 13.89 3.03 -26.81
CA GLN A 340 12.46 3.12 -26.47
C GLN A 340 11.64 2.03 -27.16
N ALA A 341 10.95 1.21 -26.36
CA ALA A 341 9.95 0.24 -26.78
C ALA A 341 8.52 0.81 -26.64
N ILE A 342 7.60 0.39 -27.50
CA ILE A 342 6.19 0.82 -27.46
C ILE A 342 5.30 -0.41 -27.36
N LEU A 343 4.44 -0.44 -26.36
CA LEU A 343 3.41 -1.46 -26.16
C LEU A 343 2.02 -0.82 -26.18
N PRO A 344 1.31 -0.89 -27.32
CA PRO A 344 -0.07 -0.41 -27.41
C PRO A 344 -1.00 -1.31 -26.58
N LEU A 345 -1.89 -0.70 -25.81
CA LEU A 345 -2.91 -1.36 -25.02
C LEU A 345 -4.29 -1.13 -25.64
N ARG A 346 -5.08 -2.19 -25.78
CA ARG A 346 -6.41 -2.11 -26.42
C ARG A 346 -7.53 -2.13 -25.39
N GLY A 347 -8.33 -1.06 -25.40
CA GLY A 347 -9.47 -0.91 -24.50
C GLY A 347 -9.06 -0.76 -23.04
N LYS A 348 -10.05 -0.84 -22.14
CA LYS A 348 -9.83 -0.74 -20.70
C LYS A 348 -9.22 -2.04 -20.17
N ILE A 349 -8.15 -1.90 -19.39
CA ILE A 349 -7.46 -3.04 -18.77
C ILE A 349 -8.40 -3.71 -17.76
N LEU A 350 -8.29 -5.03 -17.62
CA LEU A 350 -9.04 -5.77 -16.61
C LEU A 350 -8.67 -5.26 -15.21
N ASN A 351 -9.68 -4.88 -14.41
CA ASN A 351 -9.47 -4.57 -13.00
C ASN A 351 -9.06 -5.85 -12.25
N VAL A 352 -7.77 -5.93 -11.93
CA VAL A 352 -7.15 -7.07 -11.28
C VAL A 352 -7.50 -7.19 -9.78
N GLU A 353 -7.95 -6.12 -9.14
CA GLU A 353 -8.38 -6.15 -7.74
C GLU A 353 -9.64 -7.02 -7.56
N LYS A 354 -10.52 -7.05 -8.56
CA LYS A 354 -11.79 -7.81 -8.55
C LYS A 354 -11.69 -9.16 -9.24
N ALA A 355 -10.58 -9.47 -9.90
CA ALA A 355 -10.47 -10.63 -10.77
C ALA A 355 -9.65 -11.74 -10.13
N ARG A 356 -10.06 -12.99 -10.37
CA ARG A 356 -9.26 -14.17 -10.01
C ARG A 356 -8.02 -14.27 -10.87
N ILE A 357 -6.95 -14.84 -10.31
CA ILE A 357 -5.68 -15.00 -11.02
C ILE A 357 -5.82 -15.74 -12.36
N ASN A 358 -6.68 -16.76 -12.47
CA ASN A 358 -6.90 -17.46 -13.75
C ASN A 358 -7.40 -16.53 -14.85
N ARG A 359 -8.39 -15.69 -14.53
CA ARG A 359 -8.96 -14.72 -15.48
C ARG A 359 -7.95 -13.63 -15.84
N ILE A 360 -7.12 -13.23 -14.88
CA ILE A 360 -6.03 -12.26 -15.08
C ILE A 360 -5.00 -12.83 -16.05
N LEU A 361 -4.58 -14.09 -15.85
CA LEU A 361 -3.62 -14.76 -16.72
C LEU A 361 -4.18 -15.09 -18.09
N GLU A 362 -5.50 -15.25 -18.23
CA GLU A 362 -6.14 -15.43 -19.54
C GLU A 362 -6.18 -14.13 -20.36
N ASN A 363 -6.10 -12.96 -19.72
CA ASN A 363 -6.17 -11.67 -20.38
C ASN A 363 -4.93 -11.38 -21.25
N GLU A 364 -5.15 -11.12 -22.54
CA GLU A 364 -4.09 -10.91 -23.53
C GLU A 364 -3.26 -9.65 -23.29
N GLU A 365 -3.86 -8.57 -22.78
CA GLU A 365 -3.16 -7.32 -22.45
C GLU A 365 -2.19 -7.53 -21.28
N ILE A 366 -2.65 -8.23 -20.24
CA ILE A 366 -1.84 -8.56 -19.06
C ILE A 366 -0.72 -9.54 -19.42
N LYS A 367 -1.02 -10.59 -20.19
CA LYS A 367 0.00 -11.51 -20.73
C LYS A 367 1.07 -10.77 -21.52
N ALA A 368 0.66 -9.83 -22.39
CA ALA A 368 1.58 -9.05 -23.20
C ALA A 368 2.50 -8.19 -22.32
N MET A 369 1.97 -7.53 -21.28
CA MET A 369 2.77 -6.75 -20.34
C MET A 369 3.78 -7.62 -19.57
N ILE A 370 3.34 -8.73 -18.96
CA ILE A 370 4.21 -9.67 -18.22
C ILE A 370 5.34 -10.17 -19.12
N THR A 371 5.01 -10.54 -20.37
CA THR A 371 5.98 -11.05 -21.35
C THR A 371 6.94 -9.95 -21.81
N ALA A 372 6.45 -8.73 -22.01
CA ALA A 372 7.28 -7.60 -22.41
C ALA A 372 8.30 -7.25 -21.33
N PHE A 373 7.90 -7.16 -20.06
CA PHE A 373 8.80 -6.77 -18.97
C PHE A 373 9.84 -7.85 -18.64
N GLY A 374 9.49 -9.14 -18.75
CA GLY A 374 10.42 -10.25 -18.60
C GLY A 374 10.72 -10.68 -17.15
N GLY A 375 10.27 -9.91 -16.16
CA GLY A 375 10.51 -10.17 -14.74
C GLY A 375 9.60 -11.22 -14.09
N GLY A 376 8.56 -11.74 -14.75
CA GLY A 376 7.57 -12.61 -14.10
C GLY A 376 6.49 -11.83 -13.36
N MET A 377 5.93 -12.36 -12.27
CA MET A 377 4.87 -11.72 -11.47
C MET A 377 4.76 -12.36 -10.07
N GLN A 378 4.22 -11.59 -9.11
CA GLN A 378 4.01 -11.99 -7.71
C GLN A 378 5.27 -12.61 -7.09
N ASP A 379 5.14 -13.78 -6.46
CA ASP A 379 6.25 -14.47 -5.78
C ASP A 379 7.35 -14.94 -6.75
N ASP A 380 7.02 -15.10 -8.04
CA ASP A 380 7.98 -15.43 -9.09
C ASP A 380 8.62 -14.18 -9.73
N PHE A 381 8.29 -12.98 -9.25
CA PHE A 381 8.81 -11.73 -9.82
C PHE A 381 10.28 -11.54 -9.47
N ASP A 382 11.11 -11.45 -10.50
CA ASP A 382 12.54 -11.24 -10.43
C ASP A 382 12.90 -9.94 -11.15
N ILE A 383 13.15 -8.90 -10.36
CA ILE A 383 13.50 -7.57 -10.86
C ILE A 383 14.79 -7.60 -11.70
N THR A 384 15.71 -8.53 -11.44
CA THR A 384 17.00 -8.61 -12.16
C THR A 384 16.85 -9.05 -13.62
N LYS A 385 15.69 -9.62 -13.97
CA LYS A 385 15.35 -10.04 -15.34
C LYS A 385 14.57 -9.00 -16.11
N LEU A 386 14.38 -7.81 -15.54
CA LEU A 386 13.64 -6.74 -16.17
C LEU A 386 14.32 -6.32 -17.48
N ARG A 387 13.52 -6.13 -18.54
CA ARG A 387 14.01 -5.74 -19.87
C ARG A 387 14.10 -4.22 -20.07
N TYR A 388 13.37 -3.45 -19.28
CA TYR A 388 13.29 -2.00 -19.38
C TYR A 388 13.32 -1.40 -17.98
N ASP A 389 14.34 -0.62 -17.66
CA ASP A 389 14.47 0.06 -16.36
C ASP A 389 13.35 1.06 -16.12
N ARG A 390 12.80 1.66 -17.19
CA ARG A 390 11.72 2.63 -17.09
C ARG A 390 10.47 2.15 -17.81
N ILE A 391 9.41 1.97 -17.05
CA ILE A 391 8.07 1.62 -17.54
C ILE A 391 7.22 2.88 -17.45
N ILE A 392 6.87 3.44 -18.61
CA ILE A 392 6.25 4.76 -18.73
C ILE A 392 4.80 4.56 -19.17
N CYS A 393 3.85 4.96 -18.32
CA CYS A 393 2.43 5.00 -18.64
C CYS A 393 2.14 6.29 -19.41
N MET A 394 1.79 6.16 -20.68
CA MET A 394 1.48 7.27 -21.58
C MET A 394 0.02 7.15 -22.04
N THR A 395 -0.88 7.67 -21.21
CA THR A 395 -2.33 7.68 -21.41
C THR A 395 -2.82 9.08 -21.76
N ASP A 396 -4.02 9.18 -22.33
CA ASP A 396 -4.61 10.47 -22.68
C ASP A 396 -4.91 11.32 -21.43
N ALA A 397 -4.93 12.65 -21.62
CA ALA A 397 -5.20 13.62 -20.56
C ALA A 397 -6.71 13.83 -20.33
N ASP A 398 -7.47 12.74 -20.34
CA ASP A 398 -8.91 12.72 -20.17
C ASP A 398 -9.35 11.73 -19.05
N VAL A 399 -10.66 11.54 -18.92
CA VAL A 399 -11.26 10.66 -17.91
C VAL A 399 -10.95 9.18 -18.17
N ASP A 400 -10.82 8.77 -19.43
CA ASP A 400 -10.56 7.39 -19.81
C ASP A 400 -9.08 7.03 -19.62
N GLY A 401 -8.16 7.93 -19.98
CA GLY A 401 -6.74 7.81 -19.71
C GLY A 401 -6.45 7.79 -18.21
N SER A 402 -7.12 8.63 -17.42
CA SER A 402 -7.04 8.58 -15.95
C SER A 402 -7.52 7.24 -15.38
N HIS A 403 -8.55 6.63 -15.99
CA HIS A 403 -9.05 5.31 -15.60
C HIS A 403 -8.07 4.19 -15.98
N ILE A 404 -7.45 4.23 -17.17
CA ILE A 404 -6.41 3.26 -17.56
C ILE A 404 -5.21 3.38 -16.63
N ARG A 405 -4.80 4.60 -16.29
CA ARG A 405 -3.70 4.86 -15.36
C ARG A 405 -3.92 4.19 -14.01
N ILE A 406 -5.10 4.35 -13.39
CA ILE A 406 -5.36 3.69 -12.09
C ILE A 406 -5.39 2.16 -12.21
N LEU A 407 -5.87 1.61 -13.34
CA LEU A 407 -5.85 0.16 -13.59
C LEU A 407 -4.42 -0.38 -13.72
N LEU A 408 -3.54 0.34 -14.42
CA LEU A 408 -2.11 0.02 -14.54
C LEU A 408 -1.42 0.07 -13.17
N LEU A 409 -1.62 1.14 -12.40
CA LEU A 409 -1.05 1.28 -11.07
C LEU A 409 -1.51 0.16 -10.13
N THR A 410 -2.80 -0.20 -10.19
CA THR A 410 -3.35 -1.34 -9.44
C THR A 410 -2.65 -2.65 -9.84
N PHE A 411 -2.43 -2.86 -11.14
CA PHE A 411 -1.73 -4.04 -11.64
C PHE A 411 -0.28 -4.11 -11.15
N PHE A 412 0.47 -3.01 -11.26
CA PHE A 412 1.85 -2.98 -10.76
C PHE A 412 1.90 -3.21 -9.26
N PHE A 413 1.04 -2.54 -8.48
CA PHE A 413 1.00 -2.70 -7.03
C PHE A 413 0.68 -4.14 -6.60
N ARG A 414 -0.25 -4.82 -7.28
CA ARG A 414 -0.69 -6.18 -6.91
C ARG A 414 0.19 -7.31 -7.45
N PHE A 415 0.74 -7.16 -8.65
CA PHE A 415 1.43 -8.25 -9.35
C PHE A 415 2.92 -8.01 -9.56
N MET A 416 3.40 -6.77 -9.43
CA MET A 416 4.80 -6.40 -9.69
C MET A 416 5.26 -5.30 -8.73
N LYS A 417 4.89 -5.44 -7.45
CA LYS A 417 5.14 -4.44 -6.39
C LYS A 417 6.60 -3.92 -6.37
N PRO A 418 7.64 -4.77 -6.58
CA PRO A 418 9.02 -4.29 -6.62
C PRO A 418 9.29 -3.22 -7.70
N LEU A 419 8.53 -3.17 -8.80
CA LEU A 419 8.67 -2.11 -9.80
C LEU A 419 8.31 -0.73 -9.23
N VAL A 420 7.30 -0.68 -8.36
CA VAL A 420 6.85 0.56 -7.72
C VAL A 420 7.80 0.93 -6.59
N GLU A 421 8.17 -0.04 -5.76
CA GLU A 421 9.09 0.14 -4.62
C GLU A 421 10.46 0.66 -5.05
N GLN A 422 10.99 0.15 -6.16
CA GLN A 422 12.31 0.55 -6.67
C GLN A 422 12.24 1.72 -7.66
N GLY A 423 11.03 2.23 -7.93
CA GLY A 423 10.85 3.44 -8.72
C GLY A 423 11.11 3.28 -10.22
N HIS A 424 10.69 2.14 -10.79
CA HIS A 424 10.77 1.86 -12.24
C HIS A 424 9.51 2.33 -13.00
N VAL A 425 8.45 2.72 -12.30
CA VAL A 425 7.17 3.14 -12.90
C VAL A 425 7.08 4.66 -12.99
N TYR A 426 6.77 5.16 -14.18
CA TYR A 426 6.65 6.58 -14.50
C TYR A 426 5.33 6.87 -15.19
N ILE A 427 4.83 8.09 -15.06
CA ILE A 427 3.65 8.59 -15.77
C ILE A 427 4.12 9.75 -16.65
N ALA A 428 3.89 9.63 -17.96
CA ALA A 428 4.17 10.71 -18.91
C ALA A 428 3.22 11.88 -18.69
N GLN A 429 3.70 13.11 -18.93
CA GLN A 429 2.90 14.33 -18.86
C GLN A 429 2.89 15.00 -20.24
N PRO A 430 1.95 14.63 -21.13
CA PRO A 430 1.80 15.33 -22.40
C PRO A 430 1.27 16.77 -22.18
N PRO A 431 1.53 17.70 -23.11
CA PRO A 431 1.05 19.07 -23.01
C PRO A 431 -0.47 19.14 -23.20
N LEU A 432 -1.14 20.03 -22.48
CA LEU A 432 -2.58 20.28 -22.61
C LEU A 432 -2.88 21.23 -23.79
N TYR A 433 -1.98 22.19 -24.04
CA TYR A 433 -2.18 23.23 -25.04
C TYR A 433 -0.94 23.42 -25.92
N LYS A 434 -1.19 23.80 -27.17
CA LYS A 434 -0.23 24.40 -28.08
C LYS A 434 -0.71 25.80 -28.42
N ALA A 435 0.09 26.80 -28.08
CA ALA A 435 -0.17 28.19 -28.40
C ALA A 435 0.77 28.66 -29.53
N THR A 436 0.19 29.19 -30.60
CA THR A 436 0.91 29.63 -31.80
C THR A 436 0.73 31.13 -31.99
N LYS A 437 1.85 31.87 -32.00
CA LYS A 437 1.87 33.30 -32.32
C LYS A 437 2.87 33.59 -33.45
N GLY A 438 2.35 33.81 -34.64
CA GLY A 438 3.17 34.03 -35.84
C GLY A 438 3.94 32.76 -36.23
N LYS A 439 5.26 32.74 -36.00
CA LYS A 439 6.14 31.58 -36.26
C LYS A 439 6.59 30.86 -34.98
N THR A 440 6.19 31.34 -33.81
CA THR A 440 6.58 30.76 -32.53
C THR A 440 5.46 29.86 -32.04
N GLU A 441 5.81 28.61 -31.72
CA GLU A 441 4.93 27.63 -31.10
C GLU A 441 5.43 27.38 -29.68
N LYS A 442 4.50 27.33 -28.71
CA LYS A 442 4.80 27.01 -27.32
C LYS A 442 3.82 25.97 -26.79
N TYR A 443 4.35 24.91 -26.18
CA TYR A 443 3.56 23.89 -25.49
C TYR A 443 3.39 24.27 -24.02
N LEU A 444 2.20 24.04 -23.49
CA LEU A 444 1.80 24.44 -22.15
C LEU A 444 1.10 23.25 -21.47
N TYR A 445 1.41 23.04 -20.19
CA TYR A 445 1.06 21.84 -19.44
C TYR A 445 -0.02 22.08 -18.39
N SER A 446 -0.43 23.34 -18.17
CA SER A 446 -1.49 23.71 -17.24
C SER A 446 -2.32 24.89 -17.72
N ASP A 447 -3.52 25.05 -17.18
CA ASP A 447 -4.37 26.23 -17.42
C ASP A 447 -3.71 27.51 -16.92
N GLN A 448 -2.94 27.42 -15.83
CA GLN A 448 -2.19 28.54 -15.28
C GLN A 448 -1.10 28.99 -16.26
N GLU A 449 -0.32 28.05 -16.82
CA GLU A 449 0.67 28.36 -17.85
C GLU A 449 0.05 29.00 -19.09
N LEU A 450 -1.13 28.55 -19.49
CA LEU A 450 -1.87 29.15 -20.60
C LEU A 450 -2.30 30.58 -20.28
N SER A 451 -2.87 30.82 -19.10
CA SER A 451 -3.30 32.15 -18.67
C SER A 451 -2.10 33.12 -18.60
N ASP A 452 -0.99 32.69 -18.01
CA ASP A 452 0.22 33.49 -17.88
C ASP A 452 0.83 33.82 -19.24
N TYR A 453 0.87 32.83 -20.15
CA TYR A 453 1.34 33.04 -21.51
C TYR A 453 0.43 34.01 -22.27
N LEU A 454 -0.89 33.87 -22.18
CA LEU A 454 -1.83 34.79 -22.82
C LEU A 454 -1.75 36.21 -22.26
N ALA A 455 -1.44 36.37 -20.96
CA ALA A 455 -1.20 37.67 -20.35
C ALA A 455 0.07 38.34 -20.90
N GLU A 456 1.12 37.56 -21.17
CA GLU A 456 2.39 38.05 -21.71
C GLU A 456 2.31 38.38 -23.20
N VAL A 457 1.76 37.48 -24.02
CA VAL A 457 1.78 37.60 -25.48
C VAL A 457 0.46 38.08 -26.09
N GLY A 458 -0.60 38.22 -25.32
CA GLY A 458 -1.92 38.59 -25.84
C GLY A 458 -2.54 37.48 -26.71
N LYS A 459 -3.48 37.85 -27.59
CA LYS A 459 -4.26 36.89 -28.38
C LYS A 459 -3.37 36.08 -29.34
N CYS A 460 -3.42 34.75 -29.23
CA CYS A 460 -2.75 33.79 -30.09
C CYS A 460 -3.71 32.64 -30.46
N ASP A 461 -3.32 31.81 -31.44
CA ASP A 461 -4.09 30.63 -31.80
C ASP A 461 -3.79 29.50 -30.82
N ILE A 462 -4.81 28.97 -30.16
CA ILE A 462 -4.69 27.94 -29.13
C ILE A 462 -5.30 26.64 -29.66
N GLN A 463 -4.52 25.58 -29.68
CA GLN A 463 -4.97 24.21 -29.89
C GLN A 463 -4.92 23.47 -28.56
N ARG A 464 -6.05 22.90 -28.13
CA ARG A 464 -6.12 22.01 -26.97
C ARG A 464 -6.02 20.58 -27.46
N TYR A 465 -5.10 19.81 -26.90
CA TYR A 465 -5.00 18.38 -27.18
C TYR A 465 -6.00 17.62 -26.31
N LYS A 466 -6.78 16.73 -26.92
CA LYS A 466 -7.70 15.85 -26.19
C LYS A 466 -7.17 14.43 -26.03
N GLY A 467 -6.36 13.98 -26.99
CA GLY A 467 -5.72 12.68 -26.93
C GLY A 467 -4.38 12.68 -27.66
N LEU A 468 -3.51 11.74 -27.30
CA LEU A 468 -2.16 11.59 -27.84
C LEU A 468 -2.16 11.30 -29.35
N GLY A 469 -3.27 10.75 -29.87
CA GLY A 469 -3.45 10.50 -31.30
C GLY A 469 -3.62 11.75 -32.16
N GLU A 470 -3.88 12.91 -31.56
CA GLU A 470 -3.97 14.20 -32.27
C GLU A 470 -2.59 14.85 -32.51
N MET A 471 -1.54 14.31 -31.89
CA MET A 471 -0.17 14.80 -32.03
C MET A 471 0.56 14.08 -33.15
N ASP A 472 1.22 14.86 -34.01
CA ASP A 472 2.14 14.30 -34.99
C ASP A 472 3.37 13.67 -34.28
N PRO A 473 4.04 12.67 -34.90
CA PRO A 473 5.16 11.96 -34.27
C PRO A 473 6.29 12.88 -33.76
N GLU A 474 6.61 13.96 -34.47
CA GLU A 474 7.62 14.94 -34.06
C GLU A 474 7.19 15.72 -32.81
N GLN A 475 5.91 16.13 -32.75
CA GLN A 475 5.36 16.83 -31.58
C GLN A 475 5.38 15.93 -30.34
N LEU A 476 5.00 14.66 -30.51
CA LEU A 476 4.99 13.68 -29.43
C LEU A 476 6.42 13.43 -28.90
N TRP A 477 7.41 13.36 -29.80
CA TRP A 477 8.82 13.27 -29.43
C TRP A 477 9.27 14.47 -28.61
N ASP A 478 9.13 15.68 -29.17
CA ASP A 478 9.68 16.91 -28.57
C ASP A 478 9.06 17.25 -27.21
N THR A 479 7.83 16.84 -26.97
CA THR A 479 7.07 17.23 -25.77
C THR A 479 7.04 16.17 -24.68
N THR A 480 6.99 14.89 -25.05
CA THR A 480 6.58 13.81 -24.12
C THR A 480 7.58 12.64 -24.10
N MET A 481 8.25 12.34 -25.21
CA MET A 481 9.12 11.14 -25.29
C MET A 481 10.61 11.45 -25.20
N ASN A 482 11.05 12.63 -25.62
CA ASN A 482 12.47 13.02 -25.62
C ASN A 482 13.00 13.19 -24.19
N PRO A 483 14.02 12.43 -23.76
CA PRO A 483 14.59 12.54 -22.41
C PRO A 483 15.13 13.91 -22.02
N GLU A 484 15.49 14.76 -22.98
CA GLU A 484 16.05 16.09 -22.72
C GLU A 484 14.98 17.15 -22.40
N THR A 485 13.75 16.95 -22.88
CA THR A 485 12.67 17.96 -22.80
C THR A 485 11.44 17.49 -22.05
N ARG A 486 11.22 16.18 -21.92
CA ARG A 486 10.02 15.63 -21.29
C ARG A 486 10.01 15.85 -19.78
N THR A 487 8.79 15.91 -19.24
CA THR A 487 8.53 15.85 -17.80
C THR A 487 7.75 14.57 -17.50
N MET A 488 8.10 13.89 -16.41
CA MET A 488 7.43 12.66 -15.97
C MET A 488 7.24 12.68 -14.46
N LEU A 489 6.14 12.09 -14.00
CA LEU A 489 5.93 11.80 -12.59
C LEU A 489 6.51 10.43 -12.29
N LYS A 490 7.41 10.35 -11.32
CA LYS A 490 7.93 9.08 -10.81
C LYS A 490 6.95 8.55 -9.75
N VAL A 491 6.47 7.33 -9.94
CA VAL A 491 5.60 6.69 -8.94
C VAL A 491 6.47 6.15 -7.82
N THR A 492 6.19 6.58 -6.60
CA THR A 492 6.82 6.10 -5.36
C THR A 492 5.78 5.46 -4.46
N MET A 493 6.23 4.64 -3.52
CA MET A 493 5.37 4.04 -2.50
C MET A 493 5.93 4.39 -1.13
N GLU A 494 5.27 5.33 -0.46
CA GLU A 494 5.66 5.81 0.87
C GLU A 494 5.12 4.91 1.98
N ASP A 495 3.83 4.54 1.89
CA ASP A 495 3.15 3.64 2.82
C ASP A 495 2.39 2.56 2.05
N ALA A 496 2.83 1.30 2.20
CA ALA A 496 2.21 0.16 1.54
C ALA A 496 0.80 -0.17 2.10
N VAL A 497 0.55 0.13 3.37
CA VAL A 497 -0.73 -0.08 4.05
C VAL A 497 -1.75 0.92 3.54
N GLU A 498 -1.41 2.20 3.55
CA GLU A 498 -2.30 3.26 3.04
C GLU A 498 -2.60 3.06 1.54
N ALA A 499 -1.58 2.73 0.75
CA ALA A 499 -1.76 2.39 -0.66
C ALA A 499 -2.70 1.19 -0.83
N ASN A 500 -2.52 0.13 -0.03
CA ASN A 500 -3.38 -1.04 -0.05
C ASN A 500 -4.85 -0.70 0.29
N GLU A 501 -5.09 0.06 1.35
CA GLU A 501 -6.43 0.53 1.72
C GLU A 501 -7.06 1.36 0.61
N THR A 502 -6.29 2.26 0.01
CA THR A 502 -6.74 3.11 -1.09
C THR A 502 -7.12 2.31 -2.32
N PHE A 503 -6.28 1.37 -2.76
CA PHE A 503 -6.61 0.48 -3.89
C PHE A 503 -7.82 -0.40 -3.58
N THR A 504 -7.93 -0.94 -2.37
CA THR A 504 -9.08 -1.75 -1.97
C THR A 504 -10.37 -0.91 -1.95
N ARG A 505 -10.32 0.34 -1.47
CA ARG A 505 -11.48 1.25 -1.46
C ARG A 505 -11.91 1.66 -2.88
N LEU A 506 -10.96 2.01 -3.74
CA LEU A 506 -11.25 2.52 -5.09
C LEU A 506 -11.54 1.40 -6.10
N MET A 507 -10.75 0.34 -6.08
CA MET A 507 -10.75 -0.71 -7.10
C MET A 507 -11.42 -1.99 -6.62
N GLY A 508 -11.62 -2.15 -5.31
CA GLY A 508 -12.23 -3.33 -4.69
C GLY A 508 -13.74 -3.44 -4.86
N GLY A 509 -14.28 -4.55 -4.35
CA GLY A 509 -15.62 -5.06 -4.61
C GLY A 509 -16.76 -4.12 -4.22
N ASP A 510 -16.59 -3.37 -3.14
CA ASP A 510 -17.64 -2.60 -2.47
C ASP A 510 -17.94 -1.24 -3.15
N PRO A 511 -19.16 -1.04 -3.69
CA PRO A 511 -19.58 0.24 -4.23
C PRO A 511 -19.78 1.34 -3.19
N GLU A 512 -20.11 1.01 -1.94
CA GLU A 512 -20.46 1.99 -0.90
C GLU A 512 -19.23 2.76 -0.42
N LEU A 513 -18.16 2.05 -0.07
CA LEU A 513 -16.88 2.65 0.29
C LEU A 513 -16.35 3.59 -0.80
N ARG A 514 -16.54 3.22 -2.06
CA ARG A 514 -16.15 4.05 -3.19
C ARG A 514 -17.02 5.29 -3.29
N ARG A 515 -18.34 5.17 -3.06
CA ARG A 515 -19.26 6.31 -3.04
C ARG A 515 -18.87 7.30 -1.94
N GLN A 516 -18.64 6.81 -0.72
CA GLN A 516 -18.20 7.64 0.41
C GLN A 516 -16.91 8.39 0.07
N PHE A 517 -15.92 7.70 -0.49
CA PHE A 517 -14.69 8.36 -0.93
C PHE A 517 -14.96 9.47 -1.95
N ILE A 518 -15.80 9.20 -2.96
CA ILE A 518 -16.17 10.19 -3.97
C ILE A 518 -16.88 11.38 -3.33
N GLU A 519 -17.79 11.16 -2.37
CA GLU A 519 -18.53 12.21 -1.67
C GLU A 519 -17.61 13.09 -0.79
N GLU A 520 -16.72 12.46 -0.01
CA GLU A 520 -15.72 13.14 0.82
C GLU A 520 -14.76 13.99 -0.02
N ASN A 521 -14.42 13.51 -1.22
CA ASN A 521 -13.42 14.12 -2.10
C ASN A 521 -14.04 14.90 -3.27
N ALA A 522 -15.37 15.03 -3.33
CA ALA A 522 -16.07 15.68 -4.44
C ALA A 522 -15.62 17.13 -4.67
N LYS A 523 -15.18 17.81 -3.61
CA LYS A 523 -14.69 19.20 -3.66
C LYS A 523 -13.31 19.34 -4.34
N LEU A 524 -12.56 18.25 -4.52
CA LEU A 524 -11.27 18.26 -5.22
C LEU A 524 -11.44 18.45 -6.73
N VAL A 525 -12.64 18.24 -7.26
CA VAL A 525 -12.94 18.37 -8.69
C VAL A 525 -13.64 19.70 -8.93
N LYS A 526 -12.94 20.66 -9.55
CA LYS A 526 -13.51 21.96 -9.93
C LYS A 526 -14.32 21.89 -11.23
N ASP A 527 -13.94 21.02 -12.16
CA ASP A 527 -14.60 20.84 -13.45
C ASP A 527 -14.75 19.34 -13.75
N LEU A 528 -16.00 18.86 -13.76
CA LEU A 528 -16.37 17.59 -14.39
C LEU A 528 -16.80 17.92 -15.81
N ASP A 529 -16.08 17.43 -16.81
CA ASP A 529 -16.63 17.32 -18.16
C ASP A 529 -17.78 16.30 -18.10
N VAL A 530 -19.02 16.79 -18.14
CA VAL A 530 -20.28 16.00 -18.16
C VAL A 530 -20.68 15.67 -19.59
#